data_AF-A0A2N1NF02-F1
#
_entry.id   AF-A0A2N1NF02-F1
#
_cell.length_a   1.000
_cell.length_b   1.000
_cell.length_c   1.000
_cell.angle_alpha   90.00
_cell.angle_beta   90.00
_cell.angle_gamma   90.00
#
_symmetry.space_group_name_H-M   'P 1'
#
loop_
_entity.id
_entity.type
_entity.pdbx_description
1 polymer ?
#
loop_
_entity_poly.entity_id
_entity_poly.type
_entity_poly.pdbx_seq_one_letter_code
_entity_poly.pdbx_strand_id
1 'polypeptide(L)' 'MKISRVTSHNYAIYNNYYDGYGFSFGSGDLYMEEESLCVDNSGGYYEHNLNSYGTYTIEEIEAFRVVKQ' A
#
# COMPACT_ATOMS: atom_id res chain seq x y z
N MET A 1 -1.01 6.90 -8.92
CA MET A 1 -1.93 6.96 -7.76
C MET A 1 -1.29 7.80 -6.67
N LYS A 2 -2.04 8.51 -5.83
CA LYS A 2 -1.50 9.24 -4.68
C LYS A 2 -2.21 8.76 -3.42
N ILE A 3 -1.45 8.32 -2.43
CA ILE A 3 -2.01 7.89 -1.14
C ILE A 3 -2.16 9.11 -0.22
N SER A 4 -3.26 9.18 0.54
CA SER A 4 -3.52 10.25 1.50
C SER A 4 -2.72 10.04 2.80
N ARG A 5 -2.95 10.84 3.85
CA ARG A 5 -2.30 10.59 5.14
C ARG A 5 -2.94 9.39 5.83
N VAL A 6 -2.11 8.61 6.50
CA VAL A 6 -2.57 7.54 7.37
C VAL A 6 -3.15 8.12 8.67
N THR A 7 -4.28 7.59 9.12
CA THR A 7 -4.93 7.97 10.38
C THR A 7 -4.42 7.14 11.56
N SER A 8 -3.89 5.93 11.29
CA SER A 8 -3.30 5.03 12.28
C SER A 8 -1.91 4.55 11.86
N HIS A 9 -0.87 4.99 12.57
CA HIS A 9 0.53 4.75 12.21
C HIS A 9 0.92 3.27 12.12
N ASN A 10 0.24 2.39 12.87
CA ASN A 10 0.48 0.94 12.80
C ASN A 10 0.10 0.34 11.44
N TYR A 11 -0.72 1.05 10.66
CA TYR A 11 -1.18 0.64 9.34
C TYR A 11 -0.59 1.52 8.22
N ALA A 12 0.46 2.30 8.52
CA ALA A 12 1.11 3.15 7.53
C ALA A 12 1.76 2.32 6.42
N ILE A 13 2.70 1.47 6.80
CA ILE A 13 3.33 0.47 5.95
C ILE A 13 3.73 -0.73 6.80
N TYR A 14 3.45 -1.93 6.34
CA TYR A 14 3.85 -3.16 7.00
C TYR A 14 3.92 -4.31 6.00
N ASN A 15 4.44 -5.46 6.43
CA ASN A 15 4.57 -6.62 5.56
C ASN A 15 3.21 -7.33 5.42
N ASN A 16 2.78 -7.57 4.18
CA ASN A 16 1.65 -8.46 3.91
C ASN A 16 2.10 -9.92 4.09
N TYR A 17 1.73 -10.54 5.22
CA TYR A 17 2.11 -11.93 5.52
C TYR A 17 1.11 -12.98 5.01
N TYR A 18 -0.09 -12.56 4.60
CA TYR A 18 -1.18 -13.49 4.27
C TYR A 18 -1.15 -13.94 2.81
N ASP A 19 -0.82 -13.03 1.89
CA ASP A 19 -0.97 -13.27 0.44
C ASP A 19 0.36 -13.02 -0.30
N GLY A 20 1.34 -13.91 -0.11
CA GLY A 20 2.51 -13.96 -0.99
C GLY A 20 3.72 -13.10 -0.60
N TYR A 21 3.78 -12.53 0.60
CA TYR A 21 4.88 -11.68 1.11
C TYR A 21 5.13 -10.42 0.26
N GLY A 22 4.75 -9.26 0.78
CA GLY A 22 4.97 -7.98 0.09
C GLY A 22 4.75 -6.79 1.01
N PHE A 23 4.67 -5.58 0.45
CA PHE A 23 4.25 -4.42 1.23
C PHE A 23 2.73 -4.35 1.33
N SER A 24 2.24 -3.77 2.43
CA SER A 24 0.84 -3.38 2.61
C SER A 24 0.77 -1.99 3.23
N PHE A 25 -0.13 -1.18 2.71
CA PHE A 25 -0.54 0.10 3.25
C PHE A 25 -2.02 -0.03 3.64
N GLY A 26 -2.34 0.38 4.85
CA GLY A 26 -3.73 0.56 5.27
C GLY A 26 -4.53 -0.73 5.36
N SER A 27 -3.91 -1.89 5.55
CA SER A 27 -4.63 -3.16 5.75
C SER A 27 -5.66 -3.52 4.70
N GLY A 28 -5.19 -3.59 3.45
CA GLY A 28 -6.01 -3.88 2.30
C GLY A 28 -6.28 -2.64 1.45
N ASP A 29 -5.87 -1.45 1.89
CA ASP A 29 -6.04 -0.26 1.06
C ASP A 29 -5.18 -0.33 -0.21
N LEU A 30 -3.87 -0.60 -0.06
CA LEU A 30 -2.93 -0.86 -1.16
C LEU A 30 -1.94 -1.93 -0.75
N TYR A 31 -1.88 -3.05 -1.46
CA TYR A 31 -0.99 -4.15 -1.08
C TYR A 31 -0.43 -4.87 -2.29
N MET A 32 0.71 -5.50 -2.09
CA MET A 32 1.31 -6.41 -3.05
C MET A 32 0.86 -7.84 -2.74
N GLU A 33 0.56 -8.58 -3.80
CA GLU A 33 0.30 -10.01 -3.81
C GLU A 33 1.04 -10.60 -5.02
N GLU A 34 2.10 -11.37 -4.77
CA GLU A 34 3.03 -11.84 -5.80
C GLU A 34 3.52 -10.68 -6.70
N GLU A 35 3.31 -10.76 -8.02
CA GLU A 35 3.71 -9.71 -8.99
C GLU A 35 2.60 -8.67 -9.22
N SER A 36 1.57 -8.65 -8.37
CA SER A 36 0.42 -7.76 -8.51
C SER A 36 0.35 -6.70 -7.43
N LEU A 37 -0.06 -5.50 -7.83
CA LEU A 37 -0.46 -4.39 -6.96
C LEU A 37 -1.99 -4.33 -6.89
N CYS A 38 -2.52 -4.60 -5.70
CA CYS A 38 -3.96 -4.64 -5.43
C CYS A 38 -4.39 -3.35 -4.70
N VAL A 39 -5.50 -2.77 -5.16
CA VAL A 39 -6.11 -1.56 -4.62
C VAL A 39 -7.56 -1.88 -4.28
N ASP A 40 -7.86 -2.03 -2.98
CA ASP A 40 -9.18 -2.51 -2.51
C ASP A 40 -9.85 -1.51 -1.54
N ASN A 41 -9.10 -0.61 -0.90
CA ASN A 41 -9.64 0.41 0.03
C ASN A 41 -10.48 -0.17 1.19
N SER A 42 -10.22 -1.41 1.59
CA SER A 42 -11.02 -2.12 2.58
C SER A 42 -10.62 -1.85 4.03
N GLY A 43 -9.44 -1.26 4.28
CA GLY A 43 -8.95 -1.06 5.63
C GLY A 43 -9.28 0.30 6.25
N GLY A 44 -9.48 1.34 5.45
CA GLY A 44 -10.02 2.63 5.92
C GLY A 44 -9.09 3.37 6.88
N TYR A 45 -7.79 3.09 6.84
CA TYR A 45 -6.78 3.76 7.69
C TYR A 45 -6.14 4.96 7.01
N TYR A 46 -6.66 5.38 5.86
CA TYR A 46 -6.21 6.55 5.10
C TYR A 46 -7.34 7.58 5.00
N GLU A 47 -7.06 8.86 5.23
CA GLU A 47 -8.07 9.93 5.37
C GLU A 47 -9.05 10.05 4.19
N HIS A 48 -8.59 9.72 2.98
CA HIS A 48 -9.39 9.90 1.76
C HIS A 48 -9.49 8.64 0.90
N ASN A 49 -9.09 7.48 1.44
CA ASN A 49 -8.88 6.25 0.66
C ASN A 49 -8.08 6.52 -0.63
N LEU A 50 -8.00 5.58 -1.55
CA LEU A 50 -7.30 5.73 -2.83
C LEU A 50 -8.25 6.08 -3.98
N ASN A 51 -9.56 6.08 -3.74
CA ASN A 51 -10.62 6.35 -4.71
C ASN A 51 -10.44 5.58 -6.03
N SER A 52 -9.89 4.37 -5.95
CA SER A 52 -9.55 3.55 -7.10
C SER A 52 -9.61 2.09 -6.68
N TYR A 53 -10.12 1.22 -7.55
CA TYR A 53 -10.18 -0.20 -7.31
C TYR A 53 -9.55 -0.91 -8.50
N GLY A 54 -8.73 -1.93 -8.23
CA GLY A 54 -8.14 -2.72 -9.30
C GLY A 54 -6.90 -3.50 -8.89
N THR A 55 -6.49 -4.35 -9.82
CA THR A 55 -5.28 -5.16 -9.73
C THR A 55 -4.41 -4.83 -10.93
N TYR A 56 -3.14 -4.52 -10.69
CA TYR A 56 -2.19 -4.11 -11.70
C TYR A 56 -0.94 -5.00 -11.63
N THR A 57 -0.42 -5.43 -12.78
CA THR A 57 0.88 -6.12 -12.81
C THR A 57 2.00 -5.13 -12.53
N ILE A 58 2.91 -5.49 -11.62
CA ILE A 58 4.07 -4.70 -11.25
C ILE A 58 5.18 -4.96 -12.28
N GLU A 59 5.61 -3.93 -13.00
CA GLU A 59 6.79 -4.02 -13.87
C GLU A 59 8.09 -3.76 -13.10
N GLU A 60 8.09 -2.82 -12.15
CA GLU A 60 9.26 -2.40 -11.37
C GLU A 60 8.85 -1.80 -10.00
N ILE A 61 9.72 -1.94 -9.00
CA ILE A 61 9.59 -1.29 -7.68
C ILE A 61 10.88 -0.53 -7.36
N GLU A 62 10.75 0.75 -7.03
CA GLU A 62 11.86 1.58 -6.54
C GLU A 62 11.59 2.08 -5.12
N ALA A 63 12.63 2.11 -4.27
CA ALA A 63 12.55 2.61 -2.91
C ALA A 63 13.68 3.60 -2.61
N PHE A 64 13.33 4.77 -2.06
CA PHE A 64 14.27 5.85 -1.80
C PHE A 64 14.28 6.21 -0.31
N ARG A 65 15.49 6.31 0.28
CA ARG A 65 15.67 6.83 1.64
C ARG A 65 15.92 8.33 1.60
N VAL A 66 15.05 9.11 2.23
CA VAL A 66 15.25 10.55 2.42
C VAL A 66 16.12 10.79 3.66
N VAL A 67 17.22 11.54 3.50
CA VAL A 67 18.10 11.96 4.61
C VAL A 67 18.20 13.48 4.62
N LYS A 68 18.35 14.07 5.81
CA LYS A 68 18.61 15.50 5.93
C LYS A 68 20.01 15.80 5.40
N GLN A 69 20.14 16.85 4.59
CA GLN A 69 21.45 17.38 4.17
C GLN A 69 22.21 17.98 5.35
#